data_AF-A0A366DCP8-F1
#
_entry.id   AF-A0A366DCP8-F1
#
_cell.length_a   1.000
_cell.length_b   1.000
_cell.length_c   1.000
_cell.angle_alpha   90.00
_cell.angle_beta   90.00
_cell.angle_gamma   90.00
#
_symmetry.space_group_name_H-M   'P 1'
#
loop_
_entity.id
_entity.type
_entity.pdbx_description
1 polymer ?
#
loop_
_entity_poly.entity_id
_entity_poly.type
_entity_poly.pdbx_seq_one_letter_code
_entity_poly.pdbx_strand_id
1 'polypeptide(L)'
;MFSAGETVTVSRPGERDRTGDPGPATTHTVDGCAITMVDTTDAVTRNDTRASGERRSSVITRIELLCPPGADIRSGDHVIVGGIKYRVDGQPWPVHSPFTGWEPGVVVRLRGVSDAA
;
A
#
# COMPACT_ATOMS: atom_id res chain seq x y z
N MET A 1 2.94 7.35 18.67
CA MET A 1 3.26 7.69 17.27
C MET A 1 4.75 8.03 17.17
N PHE A 2 5.42 7.66 16.07
CA PHE A 2 6.88 7.73 15.97
C PHE A 2 7.34 9.19 15.77
N SER A 3 8.07 9.75 16.73
CA SER A 3 8.56 11.14 16.69
C SER A 3 9.57 11.41 15.56
N ALA A 4 10.20 10.36 15.04
CA ALA A 4 11.06 10.37 13.86
C ALA A 4 10.45 9.56 12.70
N GLY A 5 9.13 9.35 12.70
CA GLY A 5 8.45 8.61 11.63
C GLY A 5 8.35 9.41 10.33
N GLU A 6 8.19 8.69 9.22
CA GLU A 6 8.07 9.25 7.88
C GLU A 6 6.63 9.72 7.61
N THR A 7 6.50 10.82 6.87
CA THR A 7 5.23 11.27 6.32
C THR A 7 4.97 10.57 4.99
N VAL A 8 3.84 9.86 4.90
CA VAL A 8 3.41 9.21 3.66
C VAL A 8 2.27 9.99 3.00
N THR A 9 2.18 9.90 1.68
CA THR A 9 1.03 10.46 0.94
C THR A 9 0.07 9.35 0.55
N VAL A 10 -1.19 9.49 0.93
CA VAL A 10 -2.27 8.58 0.58
C VAL A 10 -3.04 9.16 -0.60
N SER A 11 -3.29 8.33 -1.61
CA SER A 11 -4.10 8.65 -2.78
C SER A 11 -5.26 7.65 -2.84
N ARG A 12 -6.47 8.16 -2.62
CA ARG A 12 -7.71 7.40 -2.66
C ARG A 12 -8.35 7.56 -4.04
N PRO A 13 -8.52 6.47 -4.82
CA PRO A 13 -9.25 6.54 -6.08
C PRO A 13 -10.68 7.05 -5.88
N GLY A 14 -11.17 7.88 -6.79
CA GLY A 14 -12.57 8.30 -6.78
C GLY A 14 -13.52 7.14 -7.13
N GLU A 15 -14.82 7.36 -6.92
CA GLU A 15 -15.84 6.40 -7.33
C GLU A 15 -15.74 6.08 -8.81
N ARG A 16 -16.00 4.82 -9.17
CA ARG A 16 -16.04 4.41 -10.57
C ARG A 16 -17.32 4.88 -11.22
N ASP A 17 -17.22 5.39 -12.43
CA ASP A 17 -18.39 5.72 -13.23
C ASP A 17 -19.12 4.45 -13.72
N ARG A 18 -20.24 4.64 -14.44
CA ARG A 18 -21.02 3.53 -15.01
C ARG A 18 -20.25 2.65 -16.01
N THR A 19 -19.15 3.16 -16.55
CA THR A 19 -18.28 2.48 -17.52
C THR A 19 -17.13 1.75 -16.79
N GLY A 20 -16.95 2.01 -15.51
CA GLY A 20 -15.90 1.46 -14.67
C GLY A 20 -14.65 2.33 -14.58
N ASP A 21 -14.66 3.53 -15.17
CA ASP A 21 -13.52 4.44 -15.12
C ASP A 21 -13.42 5.09 -13.73
N PRO A 22 -12.23 5.12 -13.12
CA PRO A 22 -12.06 5.71 -11.80
C PRO A 22 -12.25 7.23 -11.87
N GLY A 23 -13.09 7.77 -10.99
CA GLY A 23 -13.22 9.19 -10.76
C GLY A 23 -11.93 9.81 -10.21
N PRO A 24 -11.88 11.16 -10.10
CA PRO A 24 -10.71 11.88 -9.63
C PRO A 24 -10.28 11.40 -8.24
N ALA A 25 -8.99 11.15 -8.07
CA ALA A 25 -8.45 10.72 -6.80
C ALA A 25 -8.36 11.89 -5.80
N THR A 26 -8.61 11.60 -4.53
CA THR A 26 -8.33 12.52 -3.42
C THR A 26 -7.00 12.17 -2.78
N THR A 27 -6.26 13.18 -2.30
CA THR A 27 -4.95 12.98 -1.68
C THR A 27 -4.85 13.66 -0.32
N HIS A 28 -4.22 12.99 0.64
CA HIS A 28 -3.89 13.54 1.95
C HIS A 28 -2.61 12.90 2.50
N THR A 29 -2.02 13.52 3.52
CA THR A 29 -0.82 13.00 4.18
C THR A 29 -1.16 12.30 5.49
N VAL A 30 -0.34 11.32 5.85
CA VAL A 30 -0.35 10.68 7.17
C VAL A 30 1.07 10.75 7.71
N ASP A 31 1.25 11.47 8.82
CA ASP A 31 2.55 11.68 9.43
C ASP A 31 2.96 10.51 10.33
N GLY A 32 4.22 10.53 10.77
CA GLY A 32 4.77 9.70 11.86
C GLY A 32 4.54 8.20 11.71
N CYS A 33 4.61 7.71 10.47
CA CYS A 33 4.54 6.29 10.15
C CYS A 33 5.92 5.64 10.27
N ALA A 34 5.95 4.35 10.63
CA ALA A 34 7.14 3.52 10.52
C ALA A 34 6.97 2.51 9.38
N ILE A 35 8.05 2.25 8.64
CA ILE A 35 8.05 1.36 7.48
C ILE A 35 8.95 0.17 7.80
N THR A 36 8.44 -1.04 7.56
CA THR A 36 9.20 -2.28 7.70
C THR A 36 9.11 -3.07 6.40
N MET A 37 10.24 -3.51 5.87
CA MET A 37 10.24 -4.42 4.72
C MET A 37 9.78 -5.81 5.18
N VAL A 38 8.88 -6.42 4.40
CA VAL A 38 8.38 -7.78 4.65
C VAL A 38 9.08 -8.76 3.73
N ASP A 39 8.89 -8.59 2.43
CA ASP A 39 9.50 -9.45 1.41
C ASP A 39 9.67 -8.73 0.07
N THR A 40 10.53 -9.31 -0.77
CA THR A 40 10.62 -9.00 -2.19
C THR A 40 10.65 -10.32 -2.94
N THR A 41 9.87 -10.45 -4.00
CA THR A 41 9.79 -11.68 -4.79
C THR A 41 9.70 -11.36 -6.27
N ASP A 42 10.49 -12.07 -7.07
CA ASP A 42 10.37 -12.03 -8.53
C ASP A 42 9.05 -12.70 -8.95
N ALA A 43 8.21 -11.93 -9.62
CA ALA A 43 7.00 -12.42 -10.25
C ALA A 43 7.24 -12.60 -11.74
N VAL A 44 7.39 -13.86 -12.15
CA VAL A 44 7.26 -14.24 -13.55
C VAL A 44 5.77 -14.17 -13.88
N THR A 45 5.34 -13.11 -14.55
CA THR A 45 3.96 -13.03 -15.05
C THR A 45 3.79 -14.07 -16.16
N ARG A 46 3.28 -15.26 -15.80
CA ARG A 46 2.76 -16.22 -16.78
C ARG A 46 1.37 -15.74 -17.22
N ASN A 47 1.33 -14.72 -18.06
CA ASN A 47 0.10 -14.46 -18.81
C ASN A 47 0.06 -15.42 -19.99
N ASP A 48 -0.93 -16.30 -19.92
CA ASP A 48 -1.32 -17.24 -20.94
C ASP A 48 -1.83 -16.50 -22.20
N THR A 49 -1.40 -17.00 -23.36
CA THR A 49 -2.04 -16.89 -24.69
C THR A 49 -2.70 -15.57 -25.11
N ARG A 50 -1.93 -14.48 -25.28
CA ARG A 50 -2.15 -13.53 -26.41
C ARG A 50 -0.81 -13.04 -26.95
N ALA A 51 -0.52 -13.47 -28.18
CA ALA A 51 0.61 -13.14 -29.03
C ALA A 51 1.27 -11.77 -28.77
N SER A 52 2.43 -11.76 -28.10
CA SER A 52 3.69 -11.16 -28.56
C SER A 52 4.79 -11.50 -27.55
N GLY A 53 5.98 -11.88 -28.02
CA GLY A 53 7.04 -12.61 -27.31
C GLY A 53 7.81 -11.89 -26.19
N GLU A 54 7.18 -11.01 -25.40
CA GLU A 54 7.87 -10.25 -24.35
C GLU A 54 7.55 -10.82 -22.97
N ARG A 55 8.47 -11.62 -22.42
CA ARG A 55 8.43 -12.05 -21.02
C ARG A 55 8.77 -10.84 -20.15
N ARG A 56 7.76 -10.08 -19.73
CA ARG A 56 7.95 -9.04 -18.71
C ARG A 56 8.22 -9.69 -17.36
N SER A 57 9.46 -9.59 -16.91
CA SER A 57 9.83 -9.91 -15.54
C SER A 57 9.41 -8.72 -14.66
N SER A 58 8.73 -9.01 -13.55
CA SER A 58 8.24 -7.98 -12.62
C SER A 58 8.67 -8.35 -11.21
N VAL A 59 9.02 -7.37 -10.40
CA VAL A 59 9.36 -7.54 -8.98
C VAL A 59 8.16 -7.09 -8.15
N ILE A 60 7.71 -7.96 -7.24
CA ILE A 60 6.73 -7.63 -6.23
C ILE A 60 7.47 -7.33 -4.93
N THR A 61 7.28 -6.13 -4.40
CA THR A 61 7.81 -5.74 -3.08
C THR A 61 6.65 -5.61 -2.11
N ARG A 62 6.74 -6.24 -0.93
CA ARG A 62 5.78 -6.06 0.16
C ARG A 62 6.44 -5.34 1.33
N ILE A 63 5.77 -4.30 1.80
CA ILE A 63 6.17 -3.55 2.99
C ILE A 63 4.97 -3.48 3.95
N GLU A 64 5.27 -3.32 5.22
CA GLU A 64 4.31 -3.03 6.27
C GLU A 64 4.53 -1.59 6.76
N LEU A 65 3.42 -0.89 6.89
CA LEU A 65 3.37 0.48 7.37
C LEU A 65 2.64 0.50 8.70
N LEU A 66 3.36 0.87 9.77
CA LEU A 66 2.77 1.14 11.07
C LEU A 66 2.36 2.61 11.13
N CYS A 67 1.05 2.83 11.16
CA CYS A 67 0.45 4.15 11.17
C CYS A 67 -0.05 4.52 12.58
N PRO A 68 -0.24 5.81 12.85
CA PRO A 68 -0.89 6.27 14.08
C PRO A 68 -2.31 5.68 14.23
N PRO A 69 -2.81 5.55 15.47
CA PRO A 69 -4.22 5.22 15.70
C PRO A 69 -5.13 6.19 14.93
N GLY A 70 -6.15 5.67 14.25
CA GLY A 70 -7.13 6.48 13.50
C GLY A 70 -6.64 7.03 12.15
N ALA A 71 -5.47 6.63 11.66
CA ALA A 71 -5.01 7.02 10.32
C ALA A 71 -6.04 6.64 9.23
N ASP A 72 -6.45 7.60 8.40
CA ASP A 72 -7.39 7.36 7.29
C ASP A 72 -6.67 6.71 6.11
N ILE A 73 -6.45 5.40 6.21
CA ILE A 73 -5.97 4.55 5.12
C ILE A 73 -6.98 3.42 4.96
N ARG A 74 -7.38 3.13 3.72
CA ARG A 74 -8.40 2.14 3.39
C ARG A 74 -7.88 1.14 2.36
N SER A 75 -8.54 -0.01 2.32
CA SER A 75 -8.30 -0.99 1.26
C SER A 75 -8.55 -0.35 -0.11
N GLY A 76 -7.63 -0.56 -1.04
CA GLY A 76 -7.69 0.03 -2.39
C GLY A 76 -7.06 1.42 -2.53
N ASP A 77 -6.69 2.07 -1.42
CA ASP A 77 -5.87 3.28 -1.49
C ASP A 77 -4.48 2.95 -2.07
N HIS A 78 -3.83 3.97 -2.61
CA HIS A 78 -2.41 3.94 -2.94
C HIS A 78 -1.65 4.78 -1.93
N VAL A 79 -0.46 4.32 -1.55
CA VAL A 79 0.41 5.03 -0.61
C VAL A 79 1.74 5.29 -1.30
N ILE A 80 2.18 6.54 -1.27
CA ILE A 80 3.48 6.97 -1.77
C ILE A 80 4.41 7.06 -0.56
N VAL A 81 5.47 6.25 -0.58
CA VAL A 81 6.48 6.12 0.46
C VAL A 81 7.84 6.35 -0.19
N GLY A 82 8.62 7.32 0.26
CA GLY A 82 9.90 7.67 -0.39
C GLY A 82 9.80 7.93 -1.91
N GLY A 83 8.64 8.39 -2.41
CA GLY A 83 8.39 8.60 -3.85
C GLY A 83 7.96 7.35 -4.63
N ILE A 84 7.96 6.17 -4.01
CA ILE A 84 7.51 4.92 -4.62
C ILE A 84 6.03 4.69 -4.30
N LYS A 85 5.24 4.37 -5.33
CA LYS A 85 3.80 4.12 -5.20
C LYS A 85 3.54 2.64 -4.89
N TYR A 86 2.91 2.40 -3.76
CA TYR A 86 2.40 1.10 -3.33
C TYR A 86 0.87 1.10 -3.34
N ARG A 87 0.27 -0.08 -3.43
CA ARG A 87 -1.17 -0.29 -3.21
C ARG A 87 -1.40 -0.91 -1.85
N VAL A 88 -2.44 -0.47 -1.13
CA VAL A 88 -2.88 -1.14 0.09
C VAL A 88 -3.36 -2.56 -0.24
N ASP A 89 -2.71 -3.54 0.37
CA ASP A 89 -2.99 -4.96 0.19
C ASP A 89 -3.74 -5.51 1.41
N GLY A 90 -5.00 -5.87 1.20
CA GLY A 90 -5.89 -6.32 2.26
C GLY A 90 -6.49 -5.18 3.09
N GLN A 91 -6.90 -5.53 4.32
CA GLN A 91 -7.59 -4.63 5.24
C GLN A 91 -6.60 -4.07 6.28
N PRO A 92 -6.53 -2.73 6.44
CA PRO A 92 -5.82 -2.11 7.56
C PRO A 92 -6.25 -2.70 8.90
N TRP A 93 -5.27 -3.10 9.72
CA TRP A 93 -5.52 -3.80 10.98
C TRP A 93 -5.26 -2.87 12.18
N PRO A 94 -6.31 -2.41 12.88
CA PRO A 94 -6.15 -1.64 14.11
C PRO A 94 -5.68 -2.57 15.23
N VAL A 95 -4.43 -2.39 15.67
CA VAL A 95 -3.86 -3.19 16.75
C VAL A 95 -4.41 -2.69 18.06
N HIS A 96 -5.02 -3.58 18.83
CA HIS A 96 -5.49 -3.31 20.19
C HIS A 96 -5.06 -4.45 21.11
N SER A 97 -4.54 -4.11 22.30
CA SER A 97 -4.24 -5.08 23.34
C SER A 97 -5.48 -5.37 24.17
N PRO A 98 -5.98 -6.62 24.21
CA PRO A 98 -7.16 -6.96 25.03
C PRO A 98 -6.87 -6.92 26.54
N PHE A 99 -5.61 -6.96 26.95
CA PHE A 99 -5.22 -6.98 28.37
C PHE A 99 -4.96 -5.59 28.95
N THR A 100 -4.55 -4.63 28.12
CA THR A 100 -4.12 -3.30 28.59
C THR A 100 -4.89 -2.15 27.96
N GLY A 101 -5.74 -2.40 26.96
CA GLY A 101 -6.40 -1.35 26.18
C GLY A 101 -5.43 -0.51 25.35
N TRP A 102 -4.18 -0.95 25.22
CA TRP A 102 -3.15 -0.21 24.49
C TRP A 102 -3.38 -0.28 22.98
N GLU A 103 -3.38 0.88 22.33
CA GLU A 103 -3.59 1.07 20.89
C GLU A 103 -2.30 1.62 20.25
N PRO A 104 -1.33 0.77 19.88
CA PRO A 104 -0.08 1.24 19.30
C PRO A 104 -0.24 1.88 17.93
N GLY A 105 -1.33 1.58 17.22
CA GLY A 105 -1.61 2.12 15.89
C GLY A 105 -2.34 1.15 14.96
N VAL A 106 -2.18 1.40 13.67
CA VAL A 106 -2.78 0.60 12.59
C VAL A 106 -1.65 -0.01 11.75
N VAL A 107 -1.72 -1.31 11.50
CA VAL A 107 -0.80 -2.00 10.59
C VAL A 107 -1.45 -2.04 9.21
N VAL A 108 -0.75 -1.52 8.21
CA VAL A 108 -1.18 -1.51 6.81
C VAL A 108 -0.17 -2.27 5.97
N ARG A 109 -0.63 -3.30 5.27
CA ARG A 109 0.19 -4.03 4.30
C ARG A 109 0.13 -3.33 2.96
N LEU A 110 1.29 -3.16 2.35
CA LEU A 110 1.46 -2.46 1.08
C LEU A 110 2.16 -3.38 0.08
N ARG A 111 1.69 -3.36 -1.16
CA ARG A 111 2.25 -4.12 -2.27
C ARG A 111 2.63 -3.18 -3.40
N GLY A 112 3.90 -3.24 -3.79
CA GLY A 112 4.48 -2.54 -4.93
C GLY A 112 4.72 -3.53 -6.07
N VAL A 113 4.60 -3.05 -7.30
CA VAL A 113 4.99 -3.79 -8.50
C VAL A 113 5.88 -2.88 -9.32
N SER A 114 7.11 -3.32 -9.58
CA SER A 114 8.04 -2.66 -10.48
C SER A 114 8.47 -3.61 -11.59
N ASP A 115 8.86 -3.08 -12.74
CA ASP A 115 9.50 -3.90 -13.77
C ASP A 115 10.87 -4.36 -13.26
N ALA A 116 11.25 -5.61 -13.56
CA ALA A 116 12.60 -6.08 -13.28
C ALA A 116 13.56 -5.47 -14.32
N ALA A 117 14.64 -4.85 -13.84
CA ALA A 117 15.68 -4.27 -14.68
C ALA A 117 16.47 -5.34 -15.46
#